data_AF-A0A496VPI8-F1
#
_entry.id   AF-A0A496VPI8-F1
#
_cell.length_a   1.000
_cell.length_b   1.000
_cell.length_c   1.000
_cell.angle_alpha   90.00
_cell.angle_beta   90.00
_cell.angle_gamma   90.00
#
_symmetry.space_group_name_H-M   'P 1'
#
loop_
_entity.id
_entity.type
_entity.pdbx_description
1 polymer ?
#
loop_
_entity_poly.entity_id
_entity_poly.type
_entity_poly.pdbx_seq_one_letter_code
_entity_poly.pdbx_strand_id
1 'polypeptide(L)'
;MIKRIKVKNFKALKLAELEFSHLNLFAGLNGMGKSSFLQVLLLLRQSYLQNLLLHLNVSLMVKVNTPDLKRKACVIHFTYQMTNSK
;
A
#
# COMPACT_ATOMS: atom_id res chain seq x y z
N MET A 1 -5.61 -12.94 -3.94
CA MET A 1 -4.84 -11.92 -4.70
C MET A 1 -5.32 -10.52 -4.32
N ILE A 2 -4.43 -9.53 -4.16
CA ILE A 2 -4.81 -8.12 -3.98
C ILE A 2 -5.50 -7.62 -5.25
N LYS A 3 -6.60 -6.90 -5.11
CA LYS A 3 -7.40 -6.37 -6.22
C LYS A 3 -7.33 -4.85 -6.34
N ARG A 4 -7.23 -4.15 -5.21
CA ARG A 4 -7.14 -2.70 -5.19
C ARG A 4 -6.30 -2.25 -4.01
N ILE A 5 -5.53 -1.20 -4.21
CA ILE A 5 -4.81 -0.50 -3.14
C ILE A 5 -5.03 1.00 -3.31
N LYS A 6 -5.41 1.65 -2.21
CA LYS A 6 -5.50 3.11 -2.09
C LYS A 6 -4.55 3.58 -1.00
N VAL A 7 -3.70 4.54 -1.34
CA VAL A 7 -2.66 5.09 -0.46
C VAL A 7 -2.86 6.59 -0.33
N LYS A 8 -2.77 7.11 0.89
CA LYS A 8 -2.80 8.54 1.17
C LYS A 8 -1.63 8.93 2.06
N ASN A 9 -0.96 10.03 1.71
CA ASN A 9 0.14 10.65 2.45
C ASN A 9 1.37 9.74 2.65
N PHE A 10 1.87 9.09 1.59
CA PHE A 10 3.09 8.27 1.65
C PHE A 10 4.17 8.75 0.68
N LYS A 11 5.18 9.46 1.20
CA LYS A 11 6.30 10.02 0.39
C LYS A 11 5.75 10.82 -0.81
N ALA A 12 6.15 10.47 -2.04
CA ALA A 12 5.66 11.10 -3.26
C ALA A 12 4.17 10.81 -3.58
N LEU A 13 3.56 9.82 -2.91
CA LEU A 13 2.15 9.45 -3.08
C LEU A 13 1.27 10.29 -2.15
N LYS A 14 0.81 11.45 -2.61
CA LYS A 14 -0.19 12.26 -1.88
C LYS A 14 -1.54 11.51 -1.80
N LEU A 15 -2.00 11.02 -2.94
CA LEU A 15 -3.15 10.14 -3.10
C LEU A 15 -2.88 9.26 -4.33
N ALA A 16 -2.93 7.95 -4.17
CA ALA A 16 -2.81 7.00 -5.27
C ALA A 16 -3.84 5.88 -5.09
N GLU A 17 -4.48 5.46 -6.16
CA GLU A 17 -5.45 4.37 -6.18
C GLU A 17 -5.19 3.54 -7.43
N LEU A 18 -4.91 2.24 -7.24
CA LEU A 18 -4.56 1.31 -8.30
C LEU A 18 -5.36 0.02 -8.16
N GLU A 19 -5.87 -0.45 -9.30
CA GLU A 19 -6.42 -1.80 -9.45
C GLU A 19 -5.31 -2.76 -9.90
N PHE A 20 -5.35 -3.98 -9.38
CA PHE A 20 -4.33 -4.99 -9.59
C PHE A 20 -4.89 -6.15 -10.43
N SER A 21 -4.14 -6.48 -11.47
CA SER A 21 -4.34 -7.69 -12.27
C SER A 21 -3.28 -8.75 -11.94
N HIS A 22 -3.23 -9.84 -12.70
CA HIS A 22 -2.22 -10.88 -12.55
C HIS A 22 -0.80 -10.39 -12.85
N LEU A 23 -0.65 -9.36 -13.69
CA LEU A 23 0.63 -8.73 -14.01
C LEU A 23 0.47 -7.21 -13.98
N ASN A 24 1.26 -6.53 -13.15
CA ASN A 24 1.22 -5.08 -13.02
C ASN A 24 2.62 -4.53 -13.29
N LEU A 25 2.76 -3.71 -14.34
CA LEU A 25 4.03 -3.09 -14.71
C LEU A 25 4.06 -1.64 -14.23
N PHE A 26 5.01 -1.32 -13.35
CA PHE A 26 5.25 0.04 -12.88
C PHE A 26 6.37 0.69 -13.71
N ALA A 27 5.99 1.56 -14.66
CA ALA A 27 6.91 2.29 -15.52
C ALA A 27 6.76 3.81 -15.35
N GLY A 28 7.77 4.58 -15.81
CA GLY A 28 7.79 6.04 -15.75
C GLY A 28 9.10 6.62 -15.19
N LEU A 29 9.23 7.93 -15.20
CA LEU A 29 10.45 8.64 -14.78
C LEU A 29 10.76 8.49 -13.28
N ASN A 30 12.02 8.72 -12.91
CA ASN A 30 12.44 8.75 -11.51
C ASN A 30 11.66 9.83 -10.73
N GLY A 31 11.38 9.57 -9.46
CA GLY A 31 10.60 10.48 -8.62
C GLY A 31 9.08 10.40 -8.81
N MET A 32 8.54 9.72 -9.83
CA MET A 32 7.09 9.60 -10.08
C MET A 32 6.32 8.71 -9.08
N GLY A 33 6.95 8.27 -7.98
CA GLY A 33 6.28 7.49 -6.93
C GLY A 33 6.31 5.97 -7.08
N LYS A 34 6.96 5.42 -8.12
CA LYS A 34 7.07 3.96 -8.35
C LYS A 34 7.69 3.22 -7.16
N SER A 35 8.88 3.62 -6.71
CA SER A 35 9.55 3.03 -5.56
C SER A 35 8.78 3.27 -4.26
N SER A 36 8.08 4.41 -4.15
CA SER A 36 7.19 4.67 -3.02
C SER A 36 6.01 3.70 -2.99
N PHE A 37 5.45 3.34 -4.16
CA PHE A 37 4.37 2.37 -4.24
C PHE A 37 4.86 0.95 -3.92
N LEU A 38 6.04 0.54 -4.41
CA LEU A 38 6.66 -0.72 -4.01
C LEU A 38 6.89 -0.81 -2.50
N GLN A 39 7.27 0.29 -1.86
CA GLN A 39 7.42 0.35 -0.40
C GLN A 39 6.09 0.21 0.36
N VAL A 40 4.97 0.69 -0.21
CA VAL A 40 3.63 0.42 0.34
C VAL A 40 3.33 -1.09 0.31
N LEU A 41 3.66 -1.78 -0.79
CA LEU A 41 3.48 -3.24 -0.88
C LEU A 41 4.33 -3.98 0.15
N LEU A 42 5.57 -3.55 0.36
CA LEU A 42 6.46 -4.14 1.37
C LEU A 42 5.91 -3.91 2.79
N LEU A 43 5.40 -2.71 3.07
CA LEU A 43 4.80 -2.39 4.36
C LEU A 43 3.55 -3.25 4.63
N LEU A 44 2.68 -3.42 3.63
CA LEU A 44 1.53 -4.33 3.73
C LEU A 44 1.98 -5.77 4.02
N ARG A 45 3.02 -6.26 3.35
CA ARG A 45 3.59 -7.59 3.60
C ARG A 45 4.15 -7.71 5.02
N GLN A 46 4.89 -6.71 5.50
CA GLN A 46 5.42 -6.72 6.85
C GLN A 46 4.29 -6.72 7.89
N SER A 47 3.27 -5.88 7.70
CA SER A 47 2.11 -5.85 8.59
C SER A 47 1.35 -7.17 8.61
N TYR A 48 1.25 -7.86 7.47
CA TYR A 48 0.71 -9.21 7.42
C TYR A 48 1.54 -10.19 8.26
N LEU A 49 2.86 -10.21 8.07
CA LEU A 49 3.76 -11.10 8.82
C LEU A 49 3.76 -10.83 10.33
N GLN A 50 3.47 -9.59 10.74
CA GLN A 50 3.37 -9.18 12.13
C GLN A 50 1.96 -9.33 12.72
N ASN A 51 1.00 -9.92 11.98
CA ASN A 51 -0.41 -10.06 12.38
C ASN A 51 -1.09 -8.72 12.74
N LEU A 52 -0.65 -7.62 12.12
CA LEU A 52 -1.22 -6.28 12.34
C LEU A 52 -2.46 -6.01 11.46
N LEU A 53 -2.82 -6.94 10.58
CA LEU A 53 -3.95 -6.83 9.68
C LEU A 53 -5.17 -7.55 10.28
N LEU A 54 -6.05 -6.83 10.99
CA LEU A 54 -7.29 -7.38 11.55
C LEU A 54 -8.38 -7.54 10.47
N HIS A 55 -9.20 -8.60 10.57
CA HIS A 55 -10.05 -9.16 9.50
C HIS A 55 -11.05 -8.21 8.80
N LEU A 56 -11.13 -8.39 7.48
CA LEU A 56 -12.12 -7.91 6.48
C LEU A 56 -12.18 -6.37 6.27
N ASN A 57 -11.79 -5.93 5.06
CA ASN A 57 -11.67 -4.52 4.62
C ASN A 57 -10.59 -3.71 5.36
N VAL A 58 -9.38 -4.27 5.39
CA VAL A 58 -8.34 -3.81 6.31
C VAL A 58 -7.70 -2.52 5.82
N SER A 59 -7.92 -1.47 6.61
CA SER A 59 -7.25 -0.19 6.47
C SER A 59 -6.04 -0.21 7.40
N LEU A 60 -4.83 -0.11 6.86
CA LEU A 60 -3.61 0.00 7.64
C LEU A 60 -3.28 1.49 7.82
N MET A 61 -3.24 1.94 9.07
CA MET A 61 -2.73 3.26 9.42
C MET A 61 -1.30 3.12 9.92
N VAL A 62 -0.35 3.76 9.21
CA VAL A 62 1.06 3.78 9.61
C VAL A 62 1.48 5.21 9.91
N LYS A 63 2.06 5.41 11.10
CA LYS A 63 2.77 6.66 11.40
C LYS A 63 4.11 6.63 10.66
N VAL A 64 4.17 7.35 9.55
CA VAL A 64 5.40 7.46 8.76
C VAL A 64 6.22 8.61 9.33
N ASN A 65 7.38 8.28 9.89
CA ASN A 65 8.36 9.27 10.31
C ASN A 65 9.31 9.52 9.12
N THR A 66 8.91 10.41 8.21
CA THR A 66 9.79 10.92 7.14
C THR A 66 10.21 12.34 7.48
N PRO A 67 11.50 12.70 7.32
CA PRO A 67 12.02 14.05 7.61
C PRO A 67 11.22 15.19 6.96
N ASP A 68 10.54 14.89 5.85
CA ASP A 68 9.88 15.84 4.96
C ASP A 68 8.35 15.96 5.16
N LEU A 69 7.72 15.06 5.95
CA LEU A 69 6.29 15.17 6.27
C LEU A 69 6.12 15.50 7.76
N LYS A 70 5.69 16.74 8.04
CA LYS A 70 4.99 17.09 9.30
C LYS A 70 4.03 15.94 9.63
N ARG A 71 4.20 15.28 10.79
CA ARG A 71 3.48 14.07 11.25
C ARG A 71 2.09 13.89 10.62
N LYS A 72 2.02 13.27 9.45
CA LYS A 72 0.76 12.92 8.77
C LYS A 72 0.65 11.41 8.79
N ALA A 73 -0.51 10.91 9.24
CA ALA A 73 -0.78 9.49 9.17
C ALA A 73 -0.82 9.07 7.68
N CYS A 74 -0.03 8.05 7.34
CA CYS A 74 -0.20 7.32 6.10
C CYS A 74 -1.39 6.38 6.29
N VAL A 75 -2.27 6.34 5.30
CA VAL A 75 -3.43 5.44 5.30
C VAL A 75 -3.36 4.60 4.04
N ILE A 76 -3.42 3.29 4.22
CA ILE A 76 -3.42 2.31 3.13
C ILE A 76 -4.70 1.48 3.26
N HIS A 77 -5.58 1.58 2.29
CA HIS A 77 -6.72 0.68 2.16
C HIS A 77 -6.41 -0.33 1.06
N PHE A 78 -6.73 -1.60 1.27
CA PHE A 78 -6.61 -2.60 0.23
C PHE A 78 -7.77 -3.59 0.27
N THR A 79 -8.11 -4.13 -0.90
CA THR A 79 -9.06 -5.23 -1.03
C THR A 79 -8.36 -6.43 -1.65
N TYR A 80 -8.71 -7.62 -1.20
CA TYR A 80 -8.14 -8.85 -1.71
C TYR A 80 -9.24 -9.92 -1.83
N GLN A 81 -9.10 -10.79 -2.81
CA GLN A 81 -9.92 -11.98 -2.93
C GLN A 81 -9.23 -13.14 -2.22
N MET A 82 -9.95 -13.77 -1.29
CA MET A 82 -9.60 -15.07 -0.75
C MET A 82 -9.66 -16.08 -1.88
N THR A 83 -8.53 -16.70 -2.20
CA THR A 83 -8.54 -17.90 -3.05
C THR A 83 -8.93 -19.05 -2.13
N ASN A 84 -10.12 -19.62 -2.32
CA ASN A 84 -10.44 -20.90 -1.72
C ASN A 84 -9.42 -21.91 -2.23
N SER A 85 -8.49 -22.32 -1.36
CA SER A 85 -7.71 -23.52 -1.64
C SER A 85 -8.71 -24.66 -1.69
N LYS A 86 -8.84 -25.28 -2.87
CA LYS A 86 -9.28 -26.67 -2.91
C LYS A 86 -8.18 -27.55 -2.31
#